data_AF-A0A5A7NRV2-F1
#
_entry.id   AF-A0A5A7NRV2-F1
#
_cell.length_a   1.000
_cell.length_b   1.000
_cell.length_c   1.000
_cell.angle_alpha   90.00
_cell.angle_beta   90.00
_cell.angle_gamma   90.00
#
_symmetry.space_group_name_H-M   'P 1'
#
loop_
_entity.id
_entity.type
_entity.pdbx_description
1 polymer ?
#
loop_
_entity_poly.entity_id
_entity_poly.type
_entity_poly.pdbx_seq_one_letter_code
_entity_poly.pdbx_strand_id
1 'polypeptide(L)'
;MPGTRFCLTQTGVRHRPPGASTGPSTGGGGTLPPVQAPQPARRPCRRALAAGHALAMATPTNPRPVPVRDAEGVLALVPHLLGFRPRNSLVCVLTSGDALHATLRVDLPEGCGTSRSRAPAAGPPVELAGRLARFLRTVKGATGVFLVVYSDPPLLQAAPDRPLSPDRPLSPDRPLSPDRPFSPNAAVPPVRDLVEALAGELEACGMPVQDAWHVGGGRWRSYLCANPSCCPPQGKPLEGVELSETNLHLVLAGSSPRGAEPGVPELGAGAEPWVDPGSVRAAVTAVLNGPVRPGRAALLMDWCRLLDGDGPARSVPDLLRGLRADPQATGALLAALHDRAIRDCLPAAAGLSAADGVAALTAIERGNERARCVRRMADFMLGASPDAPDWGRLDRLRELCGALLPTARAEDRCALLCLAAWVEWARGRGTAAGALLDTCVAERPDYRLGILLRGLVGSGHMPDWVSDPARAWRGDRALMVPLPGET
;
A
#
# COMPACT_ATOMS: atom_id res chain seq x y z
N MET A 1 -4.37 31.92 -15.32
CA MET A 1 -3.87 31.09 -16.43
C MET A 1 -4.63 29.77 -16.39
N PRO A 2 -5.47 29.41 -17.38
CA PRO A 2 -6.12 28.11 -17.35
C PRO A 2 -5.13 27.07 -17.85
N GLY A 3 -4.55 26.29 -16.93
CA GLY A 3 -3.80 25.08 -17.27
C GLY A 3 -4.76 24.05 -17.87
N THR A 4 -4.32 23.41 -18.96
CA THR A 4 -5.10 22.47 -19.76
C THR A 4 -5.28 21.18 -18.96
N ARG A 5 -6.32 21.12 -18.13
CA ARG A 5 -6.76 19.89 -17.46
C ARG A 5 -7.03 18.81 -18.50
N PHE A 6 -6.66 17.55 -18.21
CA PHE A 6 -6.87 16.37 -19.06
C PHE A 6 -8.33 16.25 -19.53
N CYS A 7 -8.64 16.91 -20.64
CA CYS A 7 -9.94 16.93 -21.28
C CYS A 7 -9.71 16.85 -22.78
N LEU A 8 -9.18 15.71 -23.24
CA LEU A 8 -9.13 15.42 -24.67
C LEU A 8 -10.54 15.06 -25.14
N THR A 9 -11.19 16.02 -25.78
CA THR A 9 -12.30 15.79 -26.69
C THR A 9 -11.83 14.91 -27.84
N GLN A 10 -12.56 13.82 -28.11
CA GLN A 10 -12.40 13.00 -29.31
C GLN A 10 -12.37 13.90 -30.56
N THR A 11 -11.22 14.00 -31.23
CA THR A 11 -11.16 14.57 -32.57
C THR A 11 -11.75 13.55 -33.55
N GLY A 12 -12.86 13.95 -34.17
CA GLY A 12 -13.67 13.13 -35.07
C GLY A 12 -12.90 12.58 -36.27
N VAL A 13 -13.09 11.29 -36.51
CA VAL A 13 -12.80 10.63 -37.78
C VAL A 13 -13.76 11.20 -38.82
N ARG A 14 -13.25 11.99 -39.78
CA ARG A 14 -14.03 12.42 -40.94
C ARG A 14 -14.20 11.23 -41.89
N HIS A 15 -15.44 10.73 -41.96
CA HIS A 15 -15.87 9.84 -43.04
C HIS A 15 -15.80 10.56 -44.40
N ARG A 16 -15.17 9.93 -45.39
CA ARG A 16 -15.25 10.32 -46.80
C ARG A 16 -15.96 9.16 -47.56
N PRO A 17 -17.04 9.41 -48.31
CA PRO A 17 -17.82 8.36 -48.97
C PRO A 17 -17.15 7.86 -50.27
N PRO A 18 -17.50 6.66 -50.76
CA PRO A 18 -16.89 6.08 -51.95
C PRO A 18 -17.50 6.65 -53.24
N GLY A 19 -16.64 7.12 -54.15
CA GLY A 19 -17.01 7.49 -55.51
C GLY A 19 -16.78 6.31 -56.46
N ALA A 20 -17.84 5.92 -57.17
CA ALA A 20 -17.81 4.95 -58.25
C ALA A 20 -17.29 5.59 -59.55
N SER A 21 -16.44 4.87 -60.30
CA SER A 21 -16.33 5.06 -61.75
C SER A 21 -15.80 3.80 -62.44
N THR A 22 -16.60 3.34 -63.40
CA THR A 22 -16.47 2.24 -64.35
C THR A 22 -15.35 2.45 -65.40
N GLY A 23 -14.45 1.48 -65.59
CA GLY A 23 -14.25 0.71 -66.84
C GLY A 23 -13.18 1.29 -67.81
N PRO A 24 -12.65 0.55 -68.82
CA PRO A 24 -12.99 -0.81 -69.25
C PRO A 24 -11.78 -1.80 -69.36
N SER A 25 -12.17 -3.02 -69.71
CA SER A 25 -11.45 -4.28 -69.91
C SER A 25 -10.41 -4.35 -71.05
N THR A 26 -9.36 -5.15 -70.85
CA THR A 26 -8.78 -6.05 -71.86
C THR A 26 -8.23 -7.32 -71.19
N GLY A 27 -8.63 -8.48 -71.71
CA GLY A 27 -8.39 -9.79 -71.11
C GLY A 27 -7.02 -10.43 -71.37
N GLY A 28 -6.83 -11.57 -70.72
CA GLY A 28 -5.75 -12.52 -70.95
C GLY A 28 -5.79 -13.63 -69.91
N GLY A 29 -6.22 -14.83 -70.31
CA GLY A 29 -6.44 -15.97 -69.44
C GLY A 29 -5.15 -16.61 -68.91
N GLY A 30 -5.27 -17.30 -67.77
CA GLY A 30 -4.17 -18.06 -67.17
C GLY A 30 -4.64 -18.85 -65.94
N THR A 31 -4.69 -20.17 -66.11
CA THR A 31 -5.27 -21.22 -65.28
C THR A 31 -4.67 -21.36 -63.86
N LEU A 32 -5.53 -21.63 -62.86
CA LEU A 32 -5.18 -22.04 -61.48
C LEU A 32 -4.67 -23.50 -61.40
N PRO A 33 -3.77 -23.82 -60.46
CA PRO A 33 -3.69 -25.15 -59.87
C PRO A 33 -4.06 -25.18 -58.37
N PRO A 34 -4.55 -26.32 -57.84
CA PRO A 34 -5.23 -26.39 -56.55
C PRO A 34 -4.34 -26.69 -55.32
N VAL A 35 -4.92 -26.37 -54.17
CA VAL A 35 -4.46 -26.56 -52.78
C VAL A 35 -4.11 -28.03 -52.46
N GLN A 36 -2.97 -28.26 -51.79
CA GLN A 36 -2.60 -29.55 -51.19
C GLN A 36 -2.53 -29.44 -49.65
N ALA A 37 -3.25 -30.35 -48.98
CA ALA A 37 -3.17 -30.59 -47.54
C ALA A 37 -2.02 -31.56 -47.21
N PRO A 38 -1.27 -31.42 -46.10
CA PRO A 38 -0.28 -32.41 -45.70
C PRO A 38 -0.91 -33.51 -44.82
N GLN A 39 -0.65 -34.76 -45.20
CA GLN A 39 -0.95 -36.02 -44.49
C GLN A 39 0.29 -36.60 -43.75
N PRO A 40 0.15 -37.64 -42.89
CA PRO A 40 0.93 -37.81 -41.66
C PRO A 40 2.02 -38.92 -41.65
N ALA A 41 2.64 -39.08 -40.46
CA ALA A 41 3.53 -40.16 -39.95
C ALA A 41 5.05 -39.96 -40.19
N ARG A 42 5.97 -40.26 -39.25
CA ARG A 42 6.16 -41.53 -38.50
C ARG A 42 7.00 -41.32 -37.21
N ARG A 43 6.77 -42.17 -36.20
CA ARG A 43 7.69 -42.41 -35.05
C ARG A 43 8.83 -43.36 -35.48
N PRO A 44 10.03 -43.31 -34.85
CA PRO A 44 10.30 -44.31 -33.80
C PRO A 44 11.22 -43.88 -32.61
N CYS A 45 11.05 -44.66 -31.54
CA CYS A 45 11.98 -45.13 -30.51
C CYS A 45 12.56 -44.25 -29.37
N ARG A 46 12.34 -44.80 -28.16
CA ARG A 46 12.85 -44.43 -26.83
C ARG A 46 14.35 -44.73 -26.67
N ARG A 47 15.12 -43.79 -26.11
CA ARG A 47 15.98 -44.01 -24.93
C ARG A 47 16.59 -42.68 -24.44
N ALA A 48 16.38 -42.43 -23.14
CA ALA A 48 17.13 -41.63 -22.17
C ALA A 48 17.98 -40.44 -22.65
N LEU A 49 17.67 -39.26 -22.10
CA LEU A 49 18.65 -38.47 -21.33
C LEU A 49 17.89 -37.43 -20.48
N ALA A 50 18.05 -37.60 -19.17
CA ALA A 50 17.69 -36.62 -18.16
C ALA A 50 18.60 -35.39 -18.31
N ALA A 51 17.99 -34.23 -18.47
CA ALA A 51 18.55 -32.92 -18.14
C ALA A 51 17.41 -31.90 -18.23
N GLY A 52 16.72 -31.69 -17.11
CA GLY A 52 15.81 -30.56 -16.97
C GLY A 52 16.63 -29.28 -17.02
N HIS A 53 16.69 -28.63 -18.17
CA HIS A 53 17.06 -27.22 -18.24
C HIS A 53 15.91 -26.45 -17.60
N ALA A 54 16.09 -26.13 -16.32
CA ALA A 54 15.38 -25.03 -15.70
C ALA A 54 15.60 -23.81 -16.59
N LEU A 55 14.55 -23.35 -17.25
CA LEU A 55 14.49 -21.99 -17.78
C LEU A 55 14.61 -21.07 -16.57
N ALA A 56 15.85 -20.69 -16.26
CA ALA A 56 16.13 -19.57 -15.40
C ALA A 56 15.41 -18.37 -16.01
N MET A 57 14.30 -17.98 -15.38
CA MET A 57 13.63 -16.71 -15.61
C MET A 57 14.66 -15.62 -15.30
N ALA A 58 15.37 -15.17 -16.32
CA ALA A 58 16.22 -14.01 -16.22
C ALA A 58 15.32 -12.83 -15.83
N THR A 59 15.46 -12.38 -14.58
CA THR A 59 14.88 -11.13 -14.11
C THR A 59 15.34 -10.04 -15.06
N PRO A 60 14.45 -9.35 -15.81
CA PRO A 60 14.89 -8.27 -16.68
C PRO A 60 15.55 -7.20 -15.80
N THR A 61 16.86 -7.03 -15.98
CA THR A 61 17.75 -6.11 -15.24
C THR A 61 17.52 -4.63 -15.58
N ASN A 62 16.41 -4.30 -16.24
CA ASN A 62 15.96 -2.94 -16.42
C ASN A 62 14.43 -2.93 -16.58
N PRO A 63 13.65 -2.44 -15.59
CA PRO A 63 12.20 -2.35 -15.74
C PRO A 63 11.91 -1.34 -16.87
N ARG A 64 11.26 -1.80 -17.95
CA ARG A 64 10.79 -0.88 -18.99
C ARG A 64 9.75 0.05 -18.36
N PRO A 65 9.81 1.36 -18.64
CA PRO A 65 8.85 2.32 -18.10
C PRO A 65 7.43 1.94 -18.54
N VAL A 66 6.51 1.90 -17.57
CA VAL A 66 5.09 1.62 -17.84
C VAL A 66 4.44 2.89 -18.39
N PRO A 67 3.83 2.88 -19.58
CA PRO A 67 3.18 4.07 -20.11
C PRO A 67 1.90 4.38 -19.31
N VAL A 68 1.78 5.61 -18.85
CA VAL A 68 0.55 6.18 -18.28
C VAL A 68 0.21 7.40 -19.13
N ARG A 69 -1.01 7.47 -19.67
CA ARG A 69 -1.38 8.51 -20.66
C ARG A 69 -2.63 9.30 -20.29
N ASP A 70 -3.46 8.74 -19.43
CA ASP A 70 -4.76 9.30 -19.09
C ASP A 70 -5.13 8.94 -17.63
N ALA A 71 -6.30 9.43 -17.21
CA ALA A 71 -6.85 9.15 -15.90
C ALA A 71 -7.04 7.64 -15.66
N GLU A 72 -7.42 6.87 -16.68
CA GLU A 72 -7.62 5.43 -16.55
C GLU A 72 -6.30 4.70 -16.25
N GLY A 73 -5.20 5.11 -16.91
CA GLY A 73 -3.87 4.61 -16.60
C GLY A 73 -3.41 4.94 -15.18
N VAL A 74 -3.65 6.17 -14.70
CA VAL A 74 -3.30 6.54 -13.30
C VAL A 74 -4.11 5.72 -12.30
N LEU A 75 -5.42 5.58 -12.53
CA LEU A 75 -6.30 4.78 -11.67
C LEU A 75 -5.95 3.29 -11.70
N ALA A 76 -5.51 2.77 -12.85
CA ALA A 76 -5.04 1.40 -13.01
C ALA A 76 -3.72 1.17 -12.26
N LEU A 77 -2.85 2.16 -12.17
CA LEU A 77 -1.56 2.04 -11.50
C LEU A 77 -1.71 1.87 -9.98
N VAL A 78 -2.67 2.55 -9.35
CA VAL A 78 -2.80 2.62 -7.88
C VAL A 78 -2.84 1.24 -7.19
N PRO A 79 -3.70 0.29 -7.57
CA PRO A 79 -3.72 -1.04 -6.94
C PRO A 79 -2.38 -1.78 -7.06
N HIS A 80 -1.66 -1.62 -8.17
CA HIS A 80 -0.37 -2.28 -8.38
C HIS A 80 0.74 -1.66 -7.53
N LEU A 81 0.70 -0.34 -7.29
CA LEU A 81 1.63 0.33 -6.38
C LEU A 81 1.41 -0.08 -4.92
N LEU A 82 0.15 -0.22 -4.51
CA LEU A 82 -0.20 -0.65 -3.15
C LEU A 82 -0.02 -2.16 -2.94
N GLY A 83 -0.17 -2.95 -4.02
CA GLY A 83 -0.20 -4.40 -4.02
C GLY A 83 -1.58 -5.00 -3.72
N PHE A 84 -2.58 -4.16 -3.47
CA PHE A 84 -3.97 -4.53 -3.19
C PHE A 84 -4.93 -3.45 -3.69
N ARG A 85 -6.22 -3.78 -3.81
CA ARG A 85 -7.27 -2.82 -4.16
C ARG A 85 -7.71 -2.03 -2.91
N PRO A 86 -7.47 -0.72 -2.85
CA PRO A 86 -7.80 0.09 -1.68
C PRO A 86 -9.31 0.26 -1.49
N ARG A 87 -9.75 0.42 -0.23
CA ARG A 87 -11.15 0.71 0.13
C ARG A 87 -11.21 1.76 1.22
N ASN A 88 -12.25 2.60 1.19
CA ASN A 88 -12.50 3.64 2.20
C ASN A 88 -11.24 4.45 2.56
N SER A 89 -10.54 4.94 1.54
CA SER A 89 -9.21 5.54 1.67
C SER A 89 -8.98 6.69 0.69
N LEU A 90 -8.17 7.66 1.07
CA LEU A 90 -7.55 8.63 0.17
C LEU A 90 -6.14 8.16 -0.21
N VAL A 91 -5.86 8.07 -1.51
CA VAL A 91 -4.54 7.78 -2.06
C VAL A 91 -3.98 9.04 -2.71
N CYS A 92 -2.78 9.43 -2.30
CA CYS A 92 -2.00 10.52 -2.87
C CYS A 92 -0.86 9.92 -3.70
N VAL A 93 -0.91 10.11 -5.01
CA VAL A 93 0.16 9.71 -5.93
C VAL A 93 1.04 10.92 -6.19
N LEU A 94 2.23 10.95 -5.60
CA LEU A 94 3.17 12.05 -5.68
C LEU A 94 4.03 11.92 -6.92
N THR A 95 4.27 13.04 -7.60
CA THR A 95 5.10 13.09 -8.81
C THR A 95 6.29 14.02 -8.62
N SER A 96 7.36 13.77 -9.35
CA SER A 96 8.54 14.62 -9.47
C SER A 96 8.74 14.90 -10.95
N GLY A 97 8.27 16.06 -11.41
CA GLY A 97 8.05 16.31 -12.83
C GLY A 97 7.14 15.23 -13.43
N ASP A 98 7.61 14.63 -14.51
CA ASP A 98 6.93 13.60 -15.31
C ASP A 98 7.21 12.18 -14.78
N ALA A 99 7.47 11.99 -13.49
CA ALA A 99 7.72 10.66 -12.94
C ALA A 99 6.95 10.43 -11.66
N LEU A 100 6.48 9.20 -11.46
CA LEU A 100 5.99 8.74 -10.17
C LEU A 100 7.12 8.82 -9.15
N HIS A 101 6.90 9.56 -8.08
CA HIS A 101 7.89 9.77 -7.02
C HIS A 101 7.59 8.92 -5.79
N ALA A 102 6.34 8.95 -5.32
CA ALA A 102 5.91 8.20 -4.14
C ALA A 102 4.39 7.99 -4.15
N THR A 103 3.90 7.09 -3.29
CA THR A 103 2.46 6.87 -3.11
C THR A 103 2.16 6.76 -1.63
N LEU A 104 1.21 7.57 -1.16
CA LEU A 104 0.70 7.57 0.20
C LEU A 104 -0.75 7.14 0.17
N ARG A 105 -1.16 6.24 1.06
CA ARG A 105 -2.56 5.86 1.26
C ARG A 105 -2.93 6.11 2.71
N VAL A 106 -4.07 6.75 2.93
CA VAL A 106 -4.60 7.09 4.25
C VAL A 106 -6.06 6.70 4.33
N ASP A 107 -6.47 6.12 5.45
CA ASP A 107 -7.86 5.74 5.67
C ASP A 107 -8.77 6.97 5.82
N LEU A 108 -9.97 6.88 5.26
CA LEU A 108 -10.99 7.90 5.44
C LEU A 108 -11.62 7.74 6.83
N PRO A 109 -11.90 8.84 7.55
CA PRO A 109 -12.61 8.77 8.82
C PRO A 109 -13.97 8.07 8.67
N GLU A 110 -14.37 7.31 9.69
CA GLU A 110 -15.71 6.73 9.73
C GLU A 110 -16.78 7.82 9.60
N GLY A 111 -17.75 7.61 8.70
CA GLY A 111 -18.82 8.58 8.42
C GLY A 111 -18.54 9.55 7.26
N CYS A 112 -17.32 9.59 6.71
CA CYS A 112 -17.00 10.32 5.48
C CYS A 112 -17.69 9.68 4.25
N GLY A 113 -18.98 9.96 4.06
CA GLY A 113 -19.78 9.41 2.97
C GLY A 113 -21.29 9.26 3.26
N THR A 114 -21.72 9.46 4.52
CA THR A 114 -23.14 9.45 4.88
C THR A 114 -23.67 10.88 5.00
N SER A 115 -24.72 11.24 4.25
CA SER A 115 -25.28 12.60 4.28
C SER A 115 -26.08 12.94 5.57
N ARG A 116 -25.83 12.26 6.70
CA ARG A 116 -26.64 12.36 7.92
C ARG A 116 -25.91 12.74 9.21
N SER A 117 -24.74 13.38 9.16
CA SER A 117 -24.18 13.97 10.39
C SER A 117 -24.47 15.47 10.48
N ARG A 118 -25.40 15.81 11.36
CA ARG A 118 -25.74 17.17 11.81
C ARG A 118 -24.89 17.45 13.05
N ALA A 119 -23.72 18.09 12.89
CA ALA A 119 -23.00 18.72 14.01
C ALA A 119 -22.14 19.92 13.52
N PRO A 120 -22.05 21.02 14.30
CA PRO A 120 -21.39 22.27 13.91
C PRO A 120 -19.93 22.38 14.40
N ALA A 121 -19.22 23.39 13.87
CA ALA A 121 -17.83 23.80 14.17
C ALA A 121 -16.72 22.89 13.58
N ALA A 122 -15.60 23.50 13.18
CA ALA A 122 -14.51 22.88 12.41
C ALA A 122 -14.00 21.54 12.96
N GLY A 123 -13.68 20.59 12.08
CA GLY A 123 -13.17 19.24 12.40
C GLY A 123 -14.20 18.19 11.99
N PRO A 124 -13.89 17.08 11.27
CA PRO A 124 -12.59 16.43 10.99
C PRO A 124 -11.89 16.61 9.60
N PRO A 125 -12.49 17.11 8.49
CA PRO A 125 -11.84 17.01 7.17
C PRO A 125 -10.70 18.02 7.00
N VAL A 126 -10.85 19.23 7.55
CA VAL A 126 -9.84 20.30 7.46
C VAL A 126 -8.59 19.96 8.27
N GLU A 127 -8.76 19.34 9.44
CA GLU A 127 -7.63 18.90 10.27
C GLU A 127 -6.87 17.75 9.61
N LEU A 128 -7.58 16.79 9.01
CA LEU A 128 -6.96 15.74 8.22
C LEU A 128 -6.24 16.33 7.00
N ALA A 129 -6.86 17.25 6.26
CA ALA A 129 -6.22 17.95 5.13
C ALA A 129 -4.93 18.67 5.58
N GLY A 130 -4.97 19.43 6.67
CA GLY A 130 -3.80 20.15 7.19
C GLY A 130 -2.68 19.21 7.64
N ARG A 131 -3.01 18.08 8.28
CA ARG A 131 -2.03 17.03 8.64
C ARG A 131 -1.41 16.40 7.40
N LEU A 132 -2.21 16.01 6.42
CA LEU A 132 -1.74 15.43 5.17
C LEU A 132 -0.88 16.42 4.39
N ALA A 133 -1.32 17.67 4.24
CA ALA A 133 -0.57 18.72 3.58
C ALA A 133 0.78 18.97 4.29
N ARG A 134 0.81 18.97 5.62
CA ARG A 134 2.07 19.09 6.37
C ARG A 134 2.99 17.89 6.11
N PHE A 135 2.48 16.67 6.14
CA PHE A 135 3.27 15.47 5.86
C PHE A 135 3.79 15.44 4.42
N LEU A 136 2.92 15.68 3.44
CA LEU A 136 3.28 15.64 2.02
C LEU A 136 4.37 16.67 1.67
N ARG A 137 4.39 17.83 2.33
CA ARG A 137 5.47 18.82 2.20
C ARG A 137 6.83 18.35 2.72
N THR A 138 6.85 17.36 3.60
CA THR A 138 8.12 16.77 4.05
C THR A 138 8.71 15.80 3.03
N VAL A 139 7.94 15.39 2.01
CA VAL A 139 8.39 14.45 0.99
C VAL A 139 9.33 15.15 0.02
N LYS A 140 10.62 14.82 0.12
CA LYS A 140 11.68 15.49 -0.63
C LYS A 140 11.61 15.14 -2.12
N GLY A 141 11.42 16.15 -2.97
CA GLY A 141 11.45 16.01 -4.42
C GLY A 141 10.08 15.87 -5.08
N ALA A 142 8.99 15.81 -4.31
CA ALA A 142 7.64 15.86 -4.88
C ALA A 142 7.33 17.28 -5.40
N THR A 143 6.85 17.37 -6.64
CA THR A 143 6.48 18.64 -7.31
C THR A 143 4.97 18.72 -7.58
N GLY A 144 4.23 17.62 -7.48
CA GLY A 144 2.79 17.61 -7.69
C GLY A 144 2.14 16.34 -7.14
N VAL A 145 0.81 16.31 -7.11
CA VAL A 145 0.06 15.18 -6.56
C VAL A 145 -1.22 14.89 -7.35
N PHE A 146 -1.54 13.61 -7.53
CA PHE A 146 -2.89 13.15 -7.88
C PHE A 146 -3.59 12.60 -6.65
N LEU A 147 -4.89 12.88 -6.52
CA LEU A 147 -5.71 12.39 -5.41
C LEU A 147 -6.72 11.35 -5.89
N VAL A 148 -6.81 10.20 -5.23
CA VAL A 148 -7.78 9.16 -5.53
C VAL A 148 -8.53 8.76 -4.26
N VAL A 149 -9.83 9.01 -4.23
CA VAL A 149 -10.70 8.69 -3.09
C VAL A 149 -11.46 7.40 -3.39
N TYR A 150 -11.19 6.35 -2.62
CA TYR A 150 -11.91 5.07 -2.66
C TYR A 150 -12.95 5.07 -1.54
N SER A 151 -14.23 4.89 -1.87
CA SER A 151 -15.29 4.72 -0.85
C SER A 151 -16.53 4.05 -1.43
N ASP A 152 -17.20 3.23 -0.62
CA ASP A 152 -18.54 2.71 -0.86
C ASP A 152 -19.45 3.27 0.27
N PRO A 153 -20.49 4.08 -0.01
CA PRO A 153 -21.51 3.88 -1.05
C PRO A 153 -21.29 4.66 -2.36
N PRO A 154 -22.08 4.39 -3.42
CA PRO A 154 -21.99 5.09 -4.72
C PRO A 154 -22.18 6.62 -4.60
N LEU A 155 -21.85 7.33 -5.70
CA LEU A 155 -22.00 8.78 -5.84
C LEU A 155 -23.34 9.27 -5.24
N LEU A 156 -23.26 10.17 -4.26
CA LEU A 156 -24.43 10.69 -3.56
C LEU A 156 -25.26 11.54 -4.53
N GLN A 157 -26.55 11.24 -4.68
CA GLN A 157 -27.47 12.17 -5.30
C GLN A 157 -27.50 13.46 -4.47
N ALA A 158 -27.32 14.62 -5.12
CA ALA A 158 -27.57 15.89 -4.47
C ALA A 158 -29.01 15.89 -3.93
N ALA A 159 -29.18 16.10 -2.62
CA ALA A 159 -30.52 16.29 -2.07
C ALA A 159 -31.10 17.60 -2.64
N PRO A 160 -32.34 17.59 -3.19
CA PRO A 160 -32.92 18.77 -3.82
C PRO A 160 -33.04 20.01 -2.92
N ASP A 161 -33.05 19.88 -1.58
CA ASP A 161 -33.27 21.01 -0.69
C ASP A 161 -32.31 21.00 0.50
N ARG A 162 -31.21 21.73 0.39
CA ARG A 162 -30.57 22.29 1.58
C ARG A 162 -31.22 23.67 1.78
N PRO A 163 -32.12 23.86 2.76
CA PRO A 163 -32.67 25.19 3.01
C PRO A 163 -31.50 26.13 3.31
N LEU A 164 -31.45 27.26 2.60
CA LEU A 164 -30.55 28.36 2.92
C LEU A 164 -30.76 28.68 4.40
N SER A 165 -29.76 28.45 5.25
CA SER A 165 -29.80 28.94 6.63
C SER A 165 -29.87 30.47 6.56
N PRO A 166 -30.95 31.11 7.06
CA PRO A 166 -31.07 32.57 7.05
C PRO A 166 -29.95 33.25 7.85
N ASP A 167 -29.31 32.51 8.76
CA ASP A 167 -28.37 33.05 9.76
C ASP A 167 -26.89 32.91 9.38
N ARG A 168 -26.55 32.57 8.13
CA ARG A 168 -25.15 32.58 7.70
C ARG A 168 -24.78 34.00 7.27
N PRO A 169 -23.94 34.75 8.02
CA PRO A 169 -23.52 36.07 7.59
C PRO A 169 -22.78 35.93 6.25
N LEU A 170 -23.32 36.60 5.23
CA LEU A 170 -22.65 36.75 3.95
C LEU A 170 -21.40 37.58 4.19
N SER A 171 -20.21 36.99 4.04
CA SER A 171 -18.98 37.78 3.96
C SER A 171 -19.08 38.69 2.73
N PRO A 172 -19.02 40.03 2.88
CA PRO A 172 -19.19 40.96 1.75
C PRO A 172 -18.14 40.78 0.65
N ASP A 173 -16.97 40.23 1.00
CA ASP A 173 -15.80 40.16 0.12
C ASP A 173 -15.62 38.81 -0.59
N ARG A 174 -16.60 37.89 -0.51
CA ARG A 174 -16.51 36.65 -1.30
C ARG A 174 -17.17 36.88 -2.66
N PRO A 175 -16.42 36.98 -3.77
CA PRO A 175 -17.03 37.07 -5.08
C PRO A 175 -17.86 35.80 -5.32
N LEU A 176 -19.17 35.99 -5.45
CA LEU A 176 -20.06 34.97 -5.97
C LEU A 176 -19.67 34.78 -7.43
N SER A 177 -19.03 33.66 -7.79
CA SER A 177 -18.84 33.29 -9.20
C SER A 177 -20.22 33.08 -9.83
N PRO A 178 -20.67 33.94 -10.77
CA PRO A 178 -22.03 33.87 -11.30
C PRO A 178 -22.27 32.68 -12.25
N ASP A 179 -21.20 31.99 -12.67
CA ASP A 179 -21.26 31.04 -13.79
C ASP A 179 -21.23 29.56 -13.41
N ARG A 180 -21.63 29.18 -12.18
CA ARG A 180 -21.87 27.75 -11.90
C ARG A 180 -23.33 27.41 -12.18
N PRO A 181 -23.65 26.72 -13.30
CA PRO A 181 -24.99 26.20 -13.51
C PRO A 181 -25.31 25.21 -12.38
N PHE A 182 -26.27 25.59 -11.54
CA PHE A 182 -26.83 24.74 -10.50
C PHE A 182 -27.59 23.59 -11.20
N SER A 183 -27.00 22.39 -11.21
CA SER A 183 -27.68 21.18 -11.69
C SER A 183 -28.24 20.42 -10.49
N PRO A 184 -29.56 20.45 -10.25
CA PRO A 184 -30.19 19.80 -9.08
C PRO A 184 -30.04 18.25 -9.07
N ASN A 185 -29.57 17.65 -10.17
CA ASN A 185 -29.30 16.22 -10.30
C ASN A 185 -27.81 15.85 -10.38
N ALA A 186 -26.89 16.79 -10.10
CA ALA A 186 -25.46 16.48 -10.11
C ALA A 186 -25.12 15.57 -8.91
N ALA A 187 -24.79 14.31 -9.17
CA ALA A 187 -24.26 13.46 -8.12
C ALA A 187 -22.93 14.05 -7.63
N VAL A 188 -22.84 14.33 -6.34
CA VAL A 188 -21.65 14.92 -5.73
C VAL A 188 -20.78 13.78 -5.22
N PRO A 189 -19.52 13.67 -5.67
CA PRO A 189 -18.62 12.68 -5.11
C PRO A 189 -18.48 12.88 -3.60
N PRO A 190 -18.50 11.81 -2.80
CA PRO A 190 -18.39 11.91 -1.34
C PRO A 190 -17.05 12.56 -0.96
N VAL A 191 -16.94 13.11 0.25
CA VAL A 191 -15.66 13.61 0.79
C VAL A 191 -15.06 14.80 0.01
N ARG A 192 -15.85 15.50 -0.82
CA ARG A 192 -15.45 16.70 -1.57
C ARG A 192 -14.77 17.76 -0.70
N ASP A 193 -15.29 18.03 0.48
CA ASP A 193 -14.75 19.07 1.38
C ASP A 193 -13.29 18.80 1.79
N LEU A 194 -12.92 17.52 1.99
CA LEU A 194 -11.53 17.12 2.27
C LEU A 194 -10.62 17.36 1.07
N VAL A 195 -11.07 16.96 -0.12
CA VAL A 195 -10.31 17.12 -1.37
C VAL A 195 -10.07 18.59 -1.68
N GLU A 196 -11.10 19.44 -1.53
CA GLU A 196 -10.99 20.87 -1.76
C GLU A 196 -10.10 21.56 -0.72
N ALA A 197 -10.21 21.19 0.57
CA ALA A 197 -9.32 21.70 1.60
C ALA A 197 -7.85 21.30 1.36
N LEU A 198 -7.60 20.01 1.04
CA LEU A 198 -6.27 19.52 0.76
C LEU A 198 -5.66 20.17 -0.49
N ALA A 199 -6.45 20.33 -1.56
CA ALA A 199 -6.00 21.01 -2.77
C ALA A 199 -5.57 22.45 -2.48
N GLY A 200 -6.36 23.20 -1.70
CA GLY A 200 -6.01 24.58 -1.31
C GLY A 200 -4.71 24.66 -0.50
N GLU A 201 -4.54 23.79 0.50
CA GLU A 201 -3.33 23.75 1.34
C GLU A 201 -2.06 23.39 0.55
N LEU A 202 -2.17 22.44 -0.38
CA LEU A 202 -1.05 21.98 -1.19
C LEU A 202 -0.64 23.01 -2.26
N GLU A 203 -1.61 23.65 -2.89
CA GLU A 203 -1.37 24.68 -3.90
C GLU A 203 -0.72 25.92 -3.30
N ALA A 204 -1.11 26.32 -2.08
CA ALA A 204 -0.47 27.41 -1.34
C ALA A 204 1.02 27.16 -1.04
N CYS A 205 1.47 25.91 -1.10
CA CYS A 205 2.84 25.51 -0.82
C CYS A 205 3.62 25.05 -2.07
N GLY A 206 3.08 25.28 -3.27
CA GLY A 206 3.77 24.99 -4.53
C GLY A 206 3.75 23.52 -4.96
N MET A 207 2.85 22.69 -4.41
CA MET A 207 2.65 21.30 -4.84
C MET A 207 1.22 21.11 -5.36
N PRO A 208 0.90 21.56 -6.59
CA PRO A 208 -0.47 21.57 -7.09
C PRO A 208 -1.08 20.16 -7.22
N VAL A 209 -2.39 20.08 -6.98
CA VAL A 209 -3.18 18.89 -7.29
C VAL A 209 -3.45 18.86 -8.79
N GLN A 210 -2.83 17.90 -9.49
CA GLN A 210 -2.92 17.76 -10.94
C GLN A 210 -4.30 17.29 -11.38
N ASP A 211 -4.83 16.27 -10.71
CA ASP A 211 -6.23 15.87 -10.81
C ASP A 211 -6.67 15.14 -9.52
N ALA A 212 -7.97 14.98 -9.36
CA ALA A 212 -8.56 14.26 -8.26
C ALA A 212 -9.77 13.43 -8.73
N TRP A 213 -9.83 12.15 -8.35
CA TRP A 213 -10.90 11.23 -8.73
C TRP A 213 -11.52 10.50 -7.55
N HIS A 214 -12.82 10.26 -7.61
CA HIS A 214 -13.54 9.32 -6.74
C HIS A 214 -13.68 7.97 -7.46
N VAL A 215 -13.53 6.88 -6.72
CA VAL A 215 -13.69 5.50 -7.15
C VAL A 215 -14.60 4.78 -6.15
N GLY A 216 -15.70 4.20 -6.62
CA GLY A 216 -16.68 3.51 -5.78
C GLY A 216 -17.84 2.93 -6.58
N GLY A 217 -18.47 1.86 -6.08
CA GLY A 217 -19.63 1.24 -6.74
C GLY A 217 -19.41 0.83 -8.21
N GLY A 218 -18.20 0.37 -8.55
CA GLY A 218 -17.84 -0.04 -9.91
C GLY A 218 -17.61 1.11 -10.90
N ARG A 219 -17.56 2.36 -10.43
CA ARG A 219 -17.42 3.56 -11.26
C ARG A 219 -16.38 4.53 -10.71
N TRP A 220 -15.97 5.47 -11.56
CA TRP A 220 -15.08 6.57 -11.18
C TRP A 220 -15.53 7.92 -11.75
N ARG A 221 -15.17 9.02 -11.07
CA ARG A 221 -15.54 10.39 -11.48
C ARG A 221 -14.52 11.42 -10.99
N SER A 222 -14.17 12.41 -11.81
CA SER A 222 -13.30 13.52 -11.37
C SER A 222 -14.04 14.48 -10.41
N TYR A 223 -13.32 14.98 -9.41
CA TYR A 223 -13.75 16.08 -8.54
C TYR A 223 -13.64 17.45 -9.23
N LEU A 224 -12.71 17.57 -10.19
CA LEU A 224 -12.29 18.82 -10.82
C LEU A 224 -12.93 19.05 -12.20
N CYS A 225 -13.46 18.02 -12.84
CA CYS A 225 -14.18 18.12 -14.11
C CYS A 225 -15.68 18.32 -13.92
N ALA A 226 -16.23 19.39 -14.52
CA ALA A 226 -17.66 19.71 -14.50
C ALA A 226 -18.37 19.38 -15.82
N ASN A 227 -17.65 18.99 -16.87
CA ASN A 227 -18.22 18.72 -18.18
C ASN A 227 -18.99 17.37 -18.18
N PRO A 228 -20.31 17.33 -18.39
CA PRO A 228 -21.10 16.10 -18.34
C PRO A 228 -20.79 15.09 -19.46
N SER A 229 -20.28 15.54 -20.62
CA SER A 229 -19.89 14.63 -21.70
C SER A 229 -18.55 13.94 -21.42
N CYS A 230 -17.65 14.63 -20.72
CA CYS A 230 -16.37 14.07 -20.27
C CYS A 230 -16.52 13.26 -18.98
N CYS A 231 -17.29 13.76 -18.01
CA CYS A 231 -17.50 13.16 -16.68
C CYS A 231 -19.01 13.11 -16.38
N PRO A 232 -19.70 12.03 -16.80
CA PRO A 232 -21.13 11.90 -16.57
C PRO A 232 -21.45 11.91 -15.07
N PRO A 233 -22.64 12.38 -14.66
CA PRO A 233 -23.01 12.46 -13.25
C PRO A 233 -23.03 11.08 -12.57
N GLN A 234 -23.30 10.00 -13.30
CA GLN A 234 -23.23 8.63 -12.77
C GLN A 234 -21.79 8.10 -12.64
N GLY A 235 -20.79 8.80 -13.19
CA GLY A 235 -19.41 8.33 -13.29
C GLY A 235 -19.19 7.36 -14.46
N LYS A 236 -17.93 7.17 -14.84
CA LYS A 236 -17.49 6.22 -15.88
C LYS A 236 -17.33 4.81 -15.28
N PRO A 237 -17.57 3.74 -16.05
CA PRO A 237 -17.34 2.37 -15.57
C PRO A 237 -15.85 2.13 -15.29
N LEU A 238 -15.55 1.34 -14.26
CA LEU A 238 -14.17 0.91 -13.95
C LEU A 238 -13.61 -0.07 -14.97
N GLU A 239 -14.44 -0.70 -15.80
CA GLU A 239 -13.99 -1.61 -16.86
C GLU A 239 -12.96 -0.95 -17.80
N GLY A 240 -13.10 0.34 -18.10
CA GLY A 240 -12.08 1.08 -18.89
C GLY A 240 -10.70 1.11 -18.22
N VAL A 241 -10.68 1.28 -16.89
CA VAL A 241 -9.46 1.20 -16.08
C VAL A 241 -8.85 -0.20 -16.13
N GLU A 242 -9.67 -1.25 -16.02
CA GLU A 242 -9.22 -2.64 -16.04
C GLU A 242 -8.72 -3.10 -17.43
N LEU A 243 -9.25 -2.51 -18.49
CA LEU A 243 -8.84 -2.79 -19.87
C LEU A 243 -7.78 -1.82 -20.40
N SER A 244 -7.33 -0.86 -19.59
CA SER A 244 -6.33 0.12 -19.99
C SER A 244 -4.99 -0.52 -20.36
N GLU A 245 -4.26 0.12 -21.29
CA GLU A 245 -2.91 -0.29 -21.70
C GLU A 245 -1.99 -0.42 -20.47
N THR A 246 -2.04 0.55 -19.56
CA THR A 246 -1.27 0.54 -18.30
C THR A 246 -1.54 -0.71 -17.46
N ASN A 247 -2.81 -1.08 -17.25
CA ASN A 247 -3.16 -2.26 -16.47
C ASN A 247 -2.62 -3.55 -17.12
N LEU A 248 -2.81 -3.69 -18.43
CA LEU A 248 -2.33 -4.86 -19.19
C LEU A 248 -0.80 -4.99 -19.10
N HIS A 249 -0.05 -3.89 -19.23
CA HIS A 249 1.40 -3.89 -19.08
C HIS A 249 1.84 -4.36 -17.68
N LEU A 250 1.17 -3.90 -16.63
CA LEU A 250 1.49 -4.28 -15.25
C LEU A 250 1.18 -5.76 -14.98
N VAL A 251 0.06 -6.27 -15.48
CA VAL A 251 -0.30 -7.70 -15.38
C VAL A 251 0.69 -8.58 -16.14
N LEU A 252 1.08 -8.20 -17.36
CA LEU A 252 2.11 -8.91 -18.13
C LEU A 252 3.48 -8.90 -17.46
N ALA A 253 3.81 -7.83 -16.73
CA ALA A 253 4.99 -7.75 -15.87
C ALA A 253 4.87 -8.57 -14.56
N GLY A 254 3.82 -9.39 -14.44
CA GLY A 254 3.57 -10.28 -13.30
C GLY A 254 2.95 -9.58 -12.08
N SER A 255 2.54 -8.31 -12.19
CA SER A 255 1.90 -7.60 -11.09
C SER A 255 0.43 -8.01 -11.01
N SER A 256 0.00 -8.52 -9.85
CA SER A 256 -1.39 -8.92 -9.60
C SER A 256 -1.81 -8.40 -8.23
N PRO A 257 -2.52 -7.25 -8.18
CA PRO A 257 -2.94 -6.67 -6.93
C PRO A 257 -4.03 -7.53 -6.29
N ARG A 258 -3.93 -7.73 -4.98
CA ARG A 258 -4.89 -8.53 -4.21
C ARG A 258 -6.24 -7.83 -4.14
N GLY A 259 -7.31 -8.61 -4.03
CA GLY A 259 -8.69 -8.07 -3.94
C GLY A 259 -9.02 -7.41 -2.60
N ALA A 260 -8.30 -7.77 -1.54
CA ALA A 260 -8.46 -7.23 -0.20
C ALA A 260 -7.11 -6.77 0.36
N GLU A 261 -7.16 -5.93 1.39
CA GLU A 261 -5.99 -5.36 2.04
C GLU A 261 -5.28 -6.41 2.92
N PRO A 262 -3.97 -6.26 3.16
CA PRO A 262 -3.23 -7.20 3.99
C PRO A 262 -3.74 -7.23 5.42
N GLY A 263 -4.28 -8.38 5.82
CA GLY A 263 -4.66 -8.71 7.19
C GLY A 263 -3.92 -9.93 7.72
N VAL A 264 -4.33 -10.43 8.89
CA VAL A 264 -3.76 -11.64 9.52
C VAL A 264 -3.67 -12.86 8.58
N PRO A 265 -4.62 -13.13 7.66
CA PRO A 265 -4.49 -14.23 6.70
C PRO A 265 -3.24 -14.13 5.82
N GLU A 266 -2.74 -12.92 5.56
CA GLU A 266 -1.60 -12.67 4.67
C GLU A 266 -0.26 -12.59 5.41
N LEU A 267 -0.27 -12.35 6.73
CA LEU A 267 0.93 -12.37 7.55
C LEU A 267 1.57 -13.78 7.55
N GLY A 268 0.77 -14.85 7.40
CA GLY A 268 1.23 -16.24 7.26
C GLY A 268 0.90 -16.92 5.93
N ALA A 269 0.47 -16.17 4.90
CA ALA A 269 0.09 -16.76 3.62
C ALA A 269 1.28 -17.45 2.95
N GLY A 270 1.12 -18.73 2.60
CA GLY A 270 2.17 -19.55 2.00
C GLY A 270 3.14 -20.19 3.00
N ALA A 271 2.97 -19.98 4.31
CA ALA A 271 3.74 -20.70 5.31
C ALA A 271 3.30 -22.17 5.35
N GLU A 272 4.26 -23.09 5.21
CA GLU A 272 3.99 -24.52 5.41
C GLU A 272 3.39 -24.78 6.80
N PRO A 273 2.38 -25.66 6.91
CA PRO A 273 1.79 -26.02 8.18
C PRO A 273 2.83 -26.52 9.18
N TRP A 274 2.62 -26.18 10.45
CA TRP A 274 3.39 -26.77 11.54
C TRP A 274 2.88 -28.19 11.80
N VAL A 275 3.78 -29.17 11.72
CA VAL A 275 3.44 -30.60 11.90
C VAL A 275 3.00 -30.88 13.34
N ASP A 276 3.68 -30.28 14.32
CA ASP A 276 3.32 -30.40 15.74
C ASP A 276 3.42 -29.05 16.49
N PRO A 277 2.37 -28.21 16.39
CA PRO A 277 2.28 -26.99 17.20
C PRO A 277 2.26 -27.26 18.71
N GLY A 278 1.83 -28.46 19.13
CA GLY A 278 1.69 -28.84 20.53
C GLY A 278 3.04 -28.93 21.24
N SER A 279 4.04 -29.53 20.58
CA SER A 279 5.42 -29.57 21.10
C SER A 279 6.01 -28.17 21.30
N VAL A 280 5.76 -27.23 20.38
CA VAL A 280 6.20 -25.84 20.54
C VAL A 280 5.53 -25.21 21.77
N ARG A 281 4.21 -25.44 21.97
CA ARG A 281 3.51 -24.93 23.16
C ARG A 281 4.01 -25.53 24.46
N ALA A 282 4.35 -26.82 24.46
CA ALA A 282 4.94 -27.49 25.61
C ALA A 282 6.29 -26.85 25.96
N ALA A 283 7.13 -26.57 24.96
CA ALA A 283 8.40 -25.87 25.13
C ALA A 283 8.22 -24.44 25.69
N VAL A 284 7.26 -23.66 25.17
CA VAL A 284 6.94 -22.33 25.74
C VAL A 284 6.60 -22.45 27.21
N THR A 285 5.73 -23.40 27.56
CA THR A 285 5.29 -23.62 28.94
C THR A 285 6.46 -24.03 29.84
N ALA A 286 7.35 -24.89 29.35
CA ALA A 286 8.54 -25.33 30.07
C ALA A 286 9.51 -24.18 30.35
N VAL A 287 9.71 -23.25 29.40
CA VAL A 287 10.58 -22.08 29.61
C VAL A 287 9.97 -21.08 30.60
N LEU A 288 8.66 -20.81 30.50
CA LEU A 288 7.99 -19.84 31.38
C LEU A 288 7.89 -20.30 32.84
N ASN A 289 7.64 -21.59 33.03
CA ASN A 289 7.44 -22.23 34.34
C ASN A 289 8.71 -22.92 34.87
N GLY A 290 9.79 -22.94 34.09
CA GLY A 290 11.04 -23.59 34.45
C GLY A 290 11.76 -22.90 35.61
N PRO A 291 12.54 -23.65 36.41
CA PRO A 291 13.27 -23.11 37.56
C PRO A 291 14.44 -22.19 37.17
N VAL A 292 14.98 -22.38 35.96
CA VAL A 292 16.08 -21.58 35.40
C VAL A 292 15.56 -20.83 34.19
N ARG A 293 15.57 -19.49 34.27
CA ARG A 293 15.25 -18.64 33.12
C ARG A 293 16.53 -18.28 32.37
N PRO A 294 16.56 -18.46 31.04
CA PRO A 294 17.67 -17.93 30.24
C PRO A 294 17.83 -16.42 30.45
N GLY A 295 19.06 -15.93 30.40
CA GLY A 295 19.32 -14.50 30.51
C GLY A 295 18.68 -13.73 29.34
N ARG A 296 18.08 -12.57 29.63
CA ARG A 296 17.39 -11.74 28.62
C ARG A 296 18.26 -11.39 27.42
N ALA A 297 19.54 -11.05 27.67
CA ALA A 297 20.51 -10.76 26.61
C ALA A 297 20.75 -11.97 25.69
N ALA A 298 20.78 -13.19 26.22
CA ALA A 298 20.95 -14.40 25.42
C ALA A 298 19.74 -14.64 24.51
N LEU A 299 18.53 -14.49 25.06
CA LEU A 299 17.27 -14.64 24.31
C LEU A 299 17.13 -13.57 23.21
N LEU A 300 17.49 -12.32 23.49
CA LEU A 300 17.50 -11.27 22.47
C LEU A 300 18.55 -11.55 21.39
N MET A 301 19.70 -12.10 21.76
CA MET A 301 20.73 -12.50 20.79
C MET A 301 20.29 -13.69 19.94
N ASP A 302 19.49 -14.62 20.46
CA ASP A 302 18.91 -15.71 19.66
C ASP A 302 18.01 -15.16 18.54
N TRP A 303 17.17 -14.16 18.86
CA TRP A 303 16.43 -13.41 17.84
C TRP A 303 17.36 -12.70 16.86
N CYS A 304 18.39 -11.99 17.34
CA CYS A 304 19.33 -11.28 16.46
C CYS A 304 20.02 -12.21 15.46
N ARG A 305 20.45 -13.41 15.87
CA ARG A 305 21.06 -14.38 14.95
C ARG A 305 20.12 -14.77 13.80
N LEU A 306 18.81 -14.92 14.09
CA LEU A 306 17.81 -15.19 13.06
C LEU A 306 17.61 -13.98 12.12
N LEU A 307 17.69 -12.77 12.67
CA LEU A 307 17.57 -11.54 11.89
C LEU A 307 18.79 -11.29 11.01
N ASP A 308 19.99 -11.63 11.47
CA ASP A 308 21.24 -11.47 10.72
C ASP A 308 21.32 -12.48 9.56
N GLY A 309 20.68 -13.65 9.73
CA GLY A 309 20.81 -14.77 8.79
C GLY A 309 22.12 -15.53 8.97
N ASP A 310 22.73 -15.43 10.16
CA ASP A 310 23.99 -16.08 10.49
C ASP A 310 23.77 -17.59 10.72
N GLY A 311 24.23 -18.40 9.77
CA GLY A 311 24.15 -19.86 9.77
C GLY A 311 24.19 -20.47 8.35
N PRO A 312 24.10 -21.81 8.19
CA PRO A 312 24.02 -22.46 6.87
C PRO A 312 22.72 -22.12 6.12
N ALA A 313 21.71 -21.57 6.82
CA ALA A 313 20.42 -21.12 6.30
C ALA A 313 20.47 -19.64 5.90
N ARG A 314 20.88 -19.35 4.66
CA ARG A 314 21.00 -17.96 4.14
C ARG A 314 19.67 -17.38 3.64
N SER A 315 18.65 -18.23 3.48
CA SER A 315 17.32 -17.86 3.00
C SER A 315 16.29 -18.01 4.13
N VAL A 316 15.25 -17.18 4.11
CA VAL A 316 14.14 -17.26 5.06
C VAL A 316 13.50 -18.66 5.08
N PRO A 317 13.25 -19.33 3.94
CA PRO A 317 12.77 -20.71 3.93
C PRO A 317 13.62 -21.70 4.74
N ASP A 318 14.95 -21.61 4.68
CA ASP A 318 15.84 -22.51 5.41
C ASP A 318 15.79 -22.25 6.92
N LEU A 319 15.71 -20.98 7.30
CA LEU A 319 15.58 -20.56 8.69
C LEU A 319 14.27 -21.07 9.29
N LEU A 320 13.16 -20.93 8.54
CA LEU A 320 11.87 -21.45 8.95
C LEU A 320 11.85 -22.98 9.01
N ARG A 321 12.62 -23.68 8.17
CA ARG A 321 12.80 -25.14 8.26
C ARG A 321 13.51 -25.53 9.56
N GLY A 322 14.55 -24.79 9.94
CA GLY A 322 15.25 -24.96 11.21
C GLY A 322 14.34 -24.79 12.43
N LEU A 323 13.54 -23.72 12.46
CA LEU A 323 12.56 -23.49 13.53
C LEU A 323 11.52 -24.63 13.62
N ARG A 324 11.01 -25.12 12.49
CA ARG A 324 10.09 -26.27 12.46
C ARG A 324 10.72 -27.56 12.95
N ALA A 325 12.03 -27.75 12.71
CA ALA A 325 12.76 -28.93 13.15
C ALA A 325 13.11 -28.91 14.65
N ASP A 326 13.13 -27.73 15.28
CA ASP A 326 13.47 -27.56 16.69
C ASP A 326 12.33 -26.85 17.48
N PRO A 327 11.38 -27.62 18.03
CA PRO A 327 10.33 -27.07 18.88
C PRO A 327 10.83 -26.39 20.16
N GLN A 328 12.00 -26.79 20.69
CA GLN A 328 12.54 -26.22 21.92
C GLN A 328 13.11 -24.83 21.66
N ALA A 329 13.90 -24.65 20.61
CA ALA A 329 14.39 -23.35 20.19
C ALA A 329 13.23 -22.41 19.82
N THR A 330 12.25 -22.91 19.06
CA THR A 330 11.05 -22.13 18.71
C THR A 330 10.24 -21.73 19.95
N GLY A 331 10.06 -22.65 20.89
CA GLY A 331 9.38 -22.38 22.15
C GLY A 331 10.10 -21.34 23.01
N ALA A 332 11.43 -21.36 23.04
CA ALA A 332 12.22 -20.35 23.76
C ALA A 332 12.07 -18.95 23.15
N LEU A 333 12.03 -18.83 21.82
CA LEU A 333 11.81 -17.56 21.13
C LEU A 333 10.43 -16.96 21.43
N LEU A 334 9.39 -17.79 21.40
CA LEU A 334 8.02 -17.38 21.75
C LEU A 334 7.91 -17.02 23.24
N ALA A 335 8.51 -17.82 24.13
CA ALA A 335 8.55 -17.53 25.56
C ALA A 335 9.25 -16.20 25.86
N ALA A 336 10.30 -15.84 25.11
CA ALA A 336 11.00 -14.57 25.27
C ALA A 336 10.10 -13.35 25.03
N LEU A 337 9.05 -13.46 24.21
CA LEU A 337 8.11 -12.37 23.94
C LEU A 337 7.20 -12.02 25.12
N HIS A 338 7.12 -12.88 26.14
CA HIS A 338 6.46 -12.55 27.40
C HIS A 338 7.27 -11.56 28.27
N ASP A 339 8.57 -11.40 27.99
CA ASP A 339 9.36 -10.35 28.62
C ASP A 339 9.22 -9.05 27.83
N ARG A 340 8.60 -8.04 28.47
CA ARG A 340 8.34 -6.73 27.86
C ARG A 340 9.62 -6.05 27.38
N ALA A 341 10.73 -6.19 28.10
CA ALA A 341 11.98 -5.54 27.72
C ALA A 341 12.57 -6.16 26.45
N ILE A 342 12.54 -7.50 26.34
CA ILE A 342 12.98 -8.19 25.12
C ILE A 342 12.08 -7.78 23.95
N ARG A 343 10.76 -7.91 24.12
CA ARG A 343 9.76 -7.57 23.09
C ARG A 343 9.91 -6.14 22.59
N ASP A 344 10.08 -5.17 23.50
CA ASP A 344 10.14 -3.76 23.16
C ASP A 344 11.51 -3.36 22.56
N CYS A 345 12.57 -4.11 22.86
CA CYS A 345 13.89 -3.93 22.22
C CYS A 345 14.00 -4.57 20.83
N LEU A 346 13.18 -5.57 20.48
CA LEU A 346 13.26 -6.28 19.19
C LEU A 346 13.19 -5.37 17.96
N PRO A 347 12.29 -4.37 17.87
CA PRO A 347 12.26 -3.46 16.75
C PRO A 347 13.58 -2.70 16.54
N ALA A 348 14.21 -2.20 17.61
CA ALA A 348 15.52 -1.55 17.53
C ALA A 348 16.64 -2.56 17.25
N ALA A 349 16.57 -3.76 17.84
CA ALA A 349 17.49 -4.85 17.54
C ALA A 349 17.44 -5.23 16.07
N ALA A 350 16.29 -5.18 15.41
CA ALA A 350 16.13 -5.46 13.99
C ALA A 350 16.49 -4.26 13.10
N GLY A 351 15.95 -3.08 13.40
CA GLY A 351 16.01 -1.93 12.52
C GLY A 351 17.21 -1.00 12.70
N LEU A 352 17.93 -1.06 13.84
CA LEU A 352 19.19 -0.32 14.05
C LEU A 352 20.37 -1.28 13.98
N SER A 353 20.55 -2.12 15.01
CA SER A 353 21.57 -3.17 15.05
C SER A 353 21.32 -4.10 16.24
N ALA A 354 21.87 -5.32 16.20
CA ALA A 354 21.84 -6.22 17.37
C ALA A 354 22.49 -5.56 18.61
N ALA A 355 23.59 -4.83 18.41
CA ALA A 355 24.29 -4.12 19.47
C ALA A 355 23.43 -3.01 20.10
N ASP A 356 22.69 -2.24 19.30
CA ASP A 356 21.78 -1.20 19.80
C ASP A 356 20.65 -1.82 20.64
N GLY A 357 20.05 -2.92 20.18
CA GLY A 357 19.02 -3.65 20.93
C GLY A 357 19.52 -4.17 22.28
N VAL A 358 20.69 -4.82 22.31
CA VAL A 358 21.30 -5.34 23.55
C VAL A 358 21.72 -4.21 24.48
N ALA A 359 22.26 -3.10 23.95
CA ALA A 359 22.63 -1.93 24.75
C ALA A 359 21.40 -1.27 25.39
N ALA A 360 20.29 -1.17 24.67
CA ALA A 360 19.03 -0.66 25.19
C ALA A 360 18.47 -1.59 26.29
N LEU A 361 18.42 -2.90 26.04
CA LEU A 361 17.98 -3.90 27.02
C LEU A 361 18.79 -3.81 28.32
N THR A 362 20.12 -3.78 28.20
CA THR A 362 21.04 -3.70 29.35
C THR A 362 20.82 -2.41 30.16
N ALA A 363 20.55 -1.29 29.49
CA ALA A 363 20.26 -0.03 30.17
C ALA A 363 18.91 -0.05 30.90
N ILE A 364 17.87 -0.64 30.29
CA ILE A 364 16.55 -0.84 30.91
C ILE A 364 16.65 -1.72 32.15
N GLU A 365 17.40 -2.82 32.07
CA GLU A 365 17.64 -3.72 33.22
C GLU A 365 18.30 -3.01 34.40
N ARG A 366 19.17 -2.04 34.11
CA ARG A 366 19.85 -1.22 35.13
C ARG A 366 19.01 -0.03 35.59
N GLY A 367 17.77 0.14 35.11
CA GLY A 367 16.91 1.28 35.41
C GLY A 367 17.44 2.62 34.87
N ASN A 368 18.31 2.60 33.85
CA ASN A 368 18.91 3.80 33.27
C ASN A 368 18.13 4.29 32.05
N GLU A 369 16.93 4.82 32.29
CA GLU A 369 16.05 5.35 31.24
C GLU A 369 16.66 6.54 30.49
N ARG A 370 17.61 7.25 31.12
CA ARG A 370 18.35 8.38 30.52
C ARG A 370 19.57 7.93 29.70
N ALA A 371 19.78 6.63 29.52
CA ALA A 371 20.86 6.15 28.66
C ALA A 371 20.63 6.59 27.20
N ARG A 372 21.71 6.90 26.48
CA ARG A 372 21.65 7.34 25.09
C ARG A 372 21.02 6.26 24.19
N CYS A 373 21.31 4.98 24.44
CA CYS A 373 20.74 3.84 23.72
C CYS A 373 19.21 3.74 23.90
N VAL A 374 18.69 4.01 25.11
CA VAL A 374 17.24 3.98 25.37
C VAL A 374 16.53 5.10 24.64
N ARG A 375 17.10 6.33 24.64
CA ARG A 375 16.55 7.44 23.84
C ARG A 375 16.57 7.13 22.34
N ARG A 376 17.71 6.65 21.83
CA ARG A 376 17.83 6.28 20.40
C ARG A 376 16.80 5.22 20.00
N MET A 377 16.59 4.20 20.84
CA MET A 377 15.54 3.20 20.66
C MET A 377 14.15 3.84 20.64
N ALA A 378 13.84 4.73 21.58
CA ALA A 378 12.53 5.39 21.65
C ALA A 378 12.27 6.28 20.43
N ASP A 379 13.26 7.08 20.01
CA ASP A 379 13.19 7.91 18.81
C ASP A 379 12.96 7.04 17.57
N PHE A 380 13.66 5.91 17.48
CA PHE A 380 13.45 4.93 16.42
C PHE A 380 12.04 4.32 16.45
N MET A 381 11.56 3.88 17.60
CA MET A 381 10.20 3.32 17.75
C MET A 381 9.11 4.29 17.32
N LEU A 382 9.31 5.59 17.54
CA LEU A 382 8.38 6.67 17.20
C LEU A 382 8.59 7.26 15.81
N GLY A 383 9.53 6.72 15.03
CA GLY A 383 9.75 7.16 13.65
C GLY A 383 10.58 8.43 13.51
N ALA A 384 11.17 8.93 14.59
CA ALA A 384 11.95 10.17 14.63
C ALA A 384 13.47 9.94 14.40
N SER A 385 13.86 8.74 13.98
CA SER A 385 15.26 8.42 13.73
C SER A 385 15.79 9.14 12.48
N PRO A 386 17.00 9.73 12.55
CA PRO A 386 17.66 10.26 11.36
C PRO A 386 18.16 9.13 10.43
N ASP A 387 18.48 7.97 11.00
CA ASP A 387 19.04 6.83 10.27
C ASP A 387 17.95 6.07 9.50
N ALA A 388 18.29 5.55 8.32
CA ALA A 388 17.44 4.60 7.61
C ALA A 388 17.39 3.27 8.38
N PRO A 389 16.20 2.63 8.53
CA PRO A 389 16.12 1.30 9.10
C PRO A 389 16.88 0.26 8.28
N ASP A 390 17.42 -0.76 8.94
CA ASP A 390 17.87 -1.98 8.25
C ASP A 390 16.65 -2.76 7.75
N TRP A 391 16.27 -2.48 6.51
CA TRP A 391 15.11 -3.09 5.87
C TRP A 391 15.25 -4.60 5.71
N GLY A 392 16.45 -5.14 5.49
CA GLY A 392 16.65 -6.58 5.34
C GLY A 392 16.32 -7.33 6.62
N ARG A 393 16.72 -6.78 7.77
CA ARG A 393 16.43 -7.37 9.09
C ARG A 393 14.97 -7.16 9.50
N LEU A 394 14.39 -6.00 9.20
CA LEU A 394 12.95 -5.76 9.42
C LEU A 394 12.07 -6.68 8.56
N ASP A 395 12.47 -6.96 7.32
CA ASP A 395 11.76 -7.86 6.43
C ASP A 395 11.75 -9.30 6.98
N ARG A 396 12.91 -9.77 7.47
CA ARG A 396 13.02 -11.04 8.18
C ARG A 396 12.19 -11.08 9.47
N LEU A 397 12.20 -10.00 10.27
CA LEU A 397 11.37 -9.92 11.47
C LEU A 397 9.88 -10.10 11.14
N ARG A 398 9.41 -9.44 10.09
CA ARG A 398 8.01 -9.56 9.63
C ARG A 398 7.69 -10.98 9.19
N GLU A 399 8.57 -11.64 8.44
CA GLU A 399 8.37 -13.02 7.99
C GLU A 399 8.40 -14.02 9.15
N LEU A 400 9.31 -13.83 10.11
CA LEU A 400 9.36 -14.60 11.36
C LEU A 400 8.05 -14.46 12.14
N CYS A 401 7.52 -13.24 12.27
CA CYS A 401 6.23 -13.03 12.94
C CYS A 401 5.11 -13.81 12.27
N GLY A 402 5.07 -13.80 10.94
CA GLY A 402 4.13 -14.59 10.14
C GLY A 402 4.24 -16.09 10.32
N ALA A 403 5.46 -16.61 10.28
CA ALA A 403 5.70 -18.04 10.39
C ALA A 403 5.42 -18.60 11.79
N LEU A 404 5.65 -17.81 12.85
CA LEU A 404 5.43 -18.21 14.24
C LEU A 404 3.96 -18.04 14.68
N LEU A 405 3.17 -17.22 13.98
CA LEU A 405 1.80 -16.90 14.36
C LEU A 405 0.86 -18.12 14.51
N PRO A 406 0.96 -19.20 13.70
CA PRO A 406 0.11 -20.39 13.85
C PRO A 406 0.33 -21.16 15.16
N THR A 407 1.55 -21.12 15.71
CA THR A 407 1.92 -21.80 16.98
C THR A 407 1.78 -20.88 18.19
N ALA A 408 1.61 -19.58 17.98
CA ALA A 408 1.43 -18.59 19.04
C ALA A 408 0.01 -18.64 19.66
N ARG A 409 -0.09 -18.29 20.95
CA ARG A 409 -1.31 -18.25 21.76
C ARG A 409 -1.24 -17.12 22.78
N ALA A 410 -2.35 -16.41 22.96
CA ALA A 410 -2.47 -15.38 24.00
C ALA A 410 -1.39 -14.27 23.87
N GLU A 411 -0.51 -14.12 24.87
CA GLU A 411 0.42 -12.99 24.98
C GLU A 411 1.49 -12.99 23.88
N ASP A 412 2.12 -14.13 23.58
CA ASP A 412 3.11 -14.23 22.50
C ASP A 412 2.48 -13.94 21.12
N ARG A 413 1.23 -14.36 20.90
CA ARG A 413 0.46 -14.05 19.67
C ARG A 413 0.20 -12.56 19.54
N CYS A 414 -0.27 -11.90 20.60
CA CYS A 414 -0.46 -10.45 20.59
C CYS A 414 0.87 -9.70 20.38
N ALA A 415 1.98 -10.21 20.96
CA ALA A 415 3.30 -9.65 20.72
C ALA A 415 3.73 -9.75 19.26
N LEU A 416 3.57 -10.91 18.61
CA LEU A 416 3.88 -11.09 17.18
C LEU A 416 3.04 -10.18 16.29
N LEU A 417 1.74 -10.06 16.56
CA LEU A 417 0.85 -9.14 15.82
C LEU A 417 1.30 -7.68 15.97
N CYS A 418 1.68 -7.26 17.18
CA CYS A 418 2.17 -5.91 17.43
C CYS A 418 3.52 -5.63 16.75
N LEU A 419 4.45 -6.59 16.78
CA LEU A 419 5.75 -6.48 16.10
C LEU A 419 5.55 -6.39 14.59
N ALA A 420 4.75 -7.29 14.00
CA ALA A 420 4.43 -7.25 12.58
C ALA A 420 3.74 -5.94 12.20
N ALA A 421 2.77 -5.47 13.00
CA ALA A 421 2.10 -4.20 12.77
C ALA A 421 3.06 -3.02 12.81
N TRP A 422 3.96 -2.98 13.79
CA TRP A 422 4.96 -1.92 13.87
C TRP A 422 5.88 -1.93 12.64
N VAL A 423 6.29 -3.11 12.14
CA VAL A 423 7.08 -3.20 10.89
C VAL A 423 6.29 -2.69 9.68
N GLU A 424 5.01 -3.06 9.53
CA GLU A 424 4.19 -2.55 8.44
C GLU A 424 4.01 -1.02 8.54
N TRP A 425 3.83 -0.47 9.74
CA TRP A 425 3.81 0.98 9.96
C TRP A 425 5.15 1.63 9.60
N ALA A 426 6.27 1.03 10.01
CA ALA A 426 7.62 1.50 9.66
C ALA A 426 7.84 1.55 8.15
N ARG A 427 7.28 0.59 7.40
CA ARG A 427 7.30 0.56 5.92
C ARG A 427 6.35 1.56 5.25
N GLY A 428 5.61 2.36 6.02
CA GLY A 428 4.58 3.28 5.50
C GLY A 428 3.27 2.57 5.12
N ARG A 429 3.08 1.29 5.49
CA ARG A 429 1.87 0.50 5.24
C ARG A 429 0.92 0.59 6.45
N GLY A 430 0.54 1.82 6.82
CA GLY A 430 -0.25 2.12 8.02
C GLY A 430 -1.56 1.33 8.15
N THR A 431 -2.25 1.06 7.05
CA THR A 431 -3.50 0.29 7.12
C THR A 431 -3.26 -1.21 7.35
N ALA A 432 -2.21 -1.79 6.77
CA ALA A 432 -1.83 -3.17 7.09
C ALA A 432 -1.45 -3.29 8.57
N ALA A 433 -0.75 -2.29 9.11
CA ALA A 433 -0.50 -2.19 10.55
C ALA A 433 -1.81 -2.11 11.36
N GLY A 434 -2.75 -1.26 10.94
CA GLY A 434 -4.07 -1.11 11.55
C GLY A 434 -4.84 -2.43 11.61
N ALA A 435 -4.95 -3.17 10.51
CA ALA A 435 -5.65 -4.45 10.46
C ALA A 435 -5.06 -5.52 11.39
N LEU A 436 -3.73 -5.56 11.51
CA LEU A 436 -3.04 -6.44 12.46
C LEU A 436 -3.32 -6.04 13.93
N LEU A 437 -3.35 -4.74 14.22
CA LEU A 437 -3.64 -4.21 15.56
C LEU A 437 -5.10 -4.37 15.94
N ASP A 438 -6.04 -4.19 15.01
CA ASP A 438 -7.45 -4.44 15.24
C ASP A 438 -7.69 -5.92 15.56
N THR A 439 -6.99 -6.83 14.86
CA THR A 439 -7.04 -8.26 15.21
C THR A 439 -6.47 -8.52 16.61
N CYS A 440 -5.33 -7.90 16.95
CA CYS A 440 -4.72 -8.02 18.26
C CYS A 440 -5.66 -7.56 19.39
N VAL A 441 -6.29 -6.39 19.23
CA VAL A 441 -7.22 -5.82 20.22
C VAL A 441 -8.55 -6.58 20.28
N ALA A 442 -9.03 -7.11 19.16
CA ALA A 442 -10.21 -7.98 19.14
C ALA A 442 -9.97 -9.29 19.90
N GLU A 443 -8.77 -9.89 19.77
CA GLU A 443 -8.40 -11.10 20.50
C GLU A 443 -8.12 -10.83 21.99
N ARG A 444 -7.49 -9.69 22.32
CA ARG A 444 -7.21 -9.25 23.70
C ARG A 444 -7.38 -7.73 23.87
N PRO A 445 -8.55 -7.28 24.34
CA PRO A 445 -8.86 -5.86 24.50
C PRO A 445 -7.98 -5.12 25.51
N ASP A 446 -7.35 -5.83 26.45
CA ASP A 446 -6.52 -5.31 27.52
C ASP A 446 -5.01 -5.29 27.18
N TYR A 447 -4.61 -5.80 26.01
CA TYR A 447 -3.20 -5.89 25.64
C TYR A 447 -2.60 -4.50 25.36
N ARG A 448 -1.91 -3.94 26.35
CA ARG A 448 -1.47 -2.53 26.39
C ARG A 448 -0.66 -2.10 25.17
N LEU A 449 0.26 -2.92 24.68
CA LEU A 449 1.07 -2.57 23.50
C LEU A 449 0.20 -2.42 22.25
N GLY A 450 -0.78 -3.31 22.07
CA GLY A 450 -1.73 -3.24 20.95
C GLY A 450 -2.54 -1.95 20.97
N ILE A 451 -3.03 -1.55 22.15
CA ILE A 451 -3.76 -0.28 22.33
C ILE A 451 -2.87 0.93 22.00
N LEU A 452 -1.63 0.95 22.49
CA LEU A 452 -0.70 2.05 22.26
C LEU A 452 -0.32 2.19 20.79
N LEU A 453 0.03 1.10 20.12
CA LEU A 453 0.36 1.10 18.70
C LEU A 453 -0.85 1.44 17.84
N ARG A 454 -2.06 0.99 18.21
CA ARG A 454 -3.30 1.37 17.52
C ARG A 454 -3.57 2.87 17.63
N GLY A 455 -3.32 3.45 18.80
CA GLY A 455 -3.36 4.91 18.99
C GLY A 455 -2.33 5.66 18.15
N LEU A 456 -1.10 5.15 18.07
CA LEU A 456 -0.03 5.72 17.23
C LEU A 456 -0.44 5.71 15.75
N VAL A 457 -0.85 4.55 15.21
CA VAL A 457 -1.26 4.40 13.81
C VAL A 457 -2.52 5.24 13.51
N GLY A 458 -3.50 5.22 14.41
CA GLY A 458 -4.74 5.99 14.27
C GLY A 458 -4.57 7.51 14.35
N SER A 459 -3.45 8.00 14.90
CA SER A 459 -3.14 9.44 14.91
C SER A 459 -2.80 10.00 13.53
N GLY A 460 -2.49 9.12 12.56
CA GLY A 460 -2.01 9.48 11.23
C GLY A 460 -0.53 9.89 11.20
N HIS A 461 0.20 9.72 12.30
CA HIS A 461 1.65 9.90 12.35
C HIS A 461 2.36 8.83 11.51
N MET A 462 3.32 9.26 10.69
CA MET A 462 4.16 8.40 9.86
C MET A 462 5.63 8.61 10.22
N PRO A 463 6.47 7.58 10.12
CA PRO A 463 7.90 7.75 10.39
C PRO A 463 8.56 8.74 9.42
N ASP A 464 9.50 9.53 9.92
CA ASP A 464 10.22 10.54 9.15
C ASP A 464 11.03 9.95 7.99
N TRP A 465 11.46 8.69 8.09
CA TRP A 465 12.17 8.03 6.99
C TRP A 465 11.26 7.68 5.81
N VAL A 466 9.93 7.65 5.98
CA VAL A 466 8.99 7.38 4.88
C VAL A 466 8.93 8.55 3.90
N SER A 467 9.19 9.78 4.34
CA SER A 467 9.20 10.97 3.48
C SER A 467 10.51 11.18 2.71
N ASP A 468 11.54 10.37 2.98
CA ASP A 468 12.82 10.43 2.27
C ASP A 468 13.02 9.18 1.41
N PRO A 469 12.94 9.26 0.08
CA PRO A 469 13.07 8.10 -0.80
C PRO A 469 14.37 7.31 -0.64
N ALA A 470 15.44 7.93 -0.12
CA ALA A 470 16.71 7.26 0.14
C ALA A 470 16.67 6.41 1.42
N ARG A 471 15.76 6.72 2.34
CA ARG A 471 15.60 6.02 3.63
C ARG A 471 14.37 5.11 3.68
N ALA A 472 13.34 5.43 2.89
CA ALA A 472 12.08 4.71 2.85
C ALA A 472 12.26 3.26 2.37
N TRP A 473 11.39 2.38 2.86
CA TRP A 473 11.36 0.98 2.42
C TRP A 473 10.97 0.92 0.95
N ARG A 474 11.76 0.18 0.17
CA ARG A 474 11.48 -0.13 -1.22
C ARG A 474 11.24 -1.63 -1.30
N GLY A 475 10.00 -2.03 -1.56
CA GLY A 475 9.72 -3.45 -1.80
C GLY A 475 10.48 -3.99 -3.01
N ASP A 476 10.44 -5.30 -3.23
CA ASP A 476 11.08 -6.00 -4.37
C ASP A 476 10.59 -5.59 -5.78
N ARG A 477 9.76 -4.55 -5.88
CA ARG A 477 9.19 -4.04 -7.12
C ARG A 477 9.52 -2.57 -7.31
N ALA A 478 10.74 -2.31 -7.75
CA ALA A 478 11.10 -1.02 -8.34
C ALA A 478 10.40 -0.86 -9.70
N LEU A 479 9.13 -0.45 -9.69
CA LEU A 479 8.46 0.05 -10.89
C LEU A 479 8.85 1.53 -11.06
N MET A 480 9.81 1.83 -11.93
CA MET A 480 10.02 3.20 -12.40
C MET A 480 8.97 3.50 -13.48
N VAL A 481 8.06 4.44 -13.20
CA VAL A 481 6.94 4.80 -14.08
C VAL A 481 7.03 6.30 -14.41
N PRO A 482 7.44 6.69 -15.62
CA PRO A 482 7.26 8.04 -16.12
C PRO A 482 5.79 8.31 -16.45
N LEU A 483 5.30 9.48 -16.06
CA LEU A 483 4.00 10.08 -16.35
C LEU A 483 4.14 11.04 -17.55
N PRO A 484 3.06 11.38 -18.27
CA PRO A 484 3.16 12.18 -19.47
C PRO A 484 3.30 13.68 -19.15
N GLY A 485 4.34 14.32 -19.69
CA GLY A 485 4.45 15.78 -19.78
C GLY A 485 3.60 16.33 -20.92
N GLU A 486 3.10 17.56 -20.77
CA GLU A 486 2.36 18.27 -21.82
C GLU A 486 3.27 18.46 -23.06
N THR A 487 2.89 17.87 -24.20
CA THR A 487 3.47 18.15 -25.53
C THR A 487 2.42 18.71 -26.47
#